data_AF-A0A923U2F8-F1
#
_entry.id   AF-A0A923U2F8-F1
#
_cell.length_a   1.000
_cell.length_b   1.000
_cell.length_c   1.000
_cell.angle_alpha   90.00
_cell.angle_beta   90.00
_cell.angle_gamma   90.00
#
_symmetry.space_group_name_H-M   'P 1'
#
loop_
_entity.id
_entity.type
_entity.pdbx_description
1 polymer ?
#
loop_
_entity_poly.entity_id
_entity_poly.type
_entity_poly.pdbx_seq_one_letter_code
_entity_poly.pdbx_strand_id
1 'polypeptide(L)'
;MEMIFILQTGVLFVTALIHVYVFALESFLWQKPSTRKAFKTSEEEARLSAGLAYNLGFYNLFLALGLFYGIWLGQPGLVMTNYIMCFVFGAGMVLFVSRPQMRMSSLYQLAPPVLYFILKSIGNRMI
;
A
#
# COMPACT_ATOMS: atom_id res chain seq x y z
N MET A 1 -12.21 14.88 -18.29
CA MET A 1 -11.34 13.68 -18.49
C MET A 1 -9.95 13.87 -17.88
N GLU A 2 -9.23 14.94 -18.20
CA GLU A 2 -7.85 15.17 -17.68
C GLU A 2 -7.77 15.22 -16.15
N MET A 3 -8.70 15.92 -15.48
CA MET A 3 -8.73 16.00 -14.02
C MET A 3 -8.83 14.62 -13.34
N ILE A 4 -9.68 13.72 -13.86
CA ILE A 4 -9.87 12.38 -13.27
C ILE A 4 -8.62 11.51 -13.46
N PHE A 5 -7.96 11.62 -14.61
CA PHE A 5 -6.68 10.94 -14.84
C PHE A 5 -5.59 11.44 -13.89
N ILE A 6 -5.48 12.75 -13.68
CA ILE A 6 -4.54 13.34 -12.71
C ILE A 6 -4.82 12.82 -11.30
N LEU A 7 -6.10 12.79 -10.88
CA LEU A 7 -6.48 12.27 -9.57
C LEU A 7 -6.13 10.78 -9.42
N GLN A 8 -6.38 9.94 -10.43
CA GLN A 8 -6.01 8.51 -10.40
C GLN A 8 -4.50 8.31 -10.24
N THR A 9 -3.70 9.03 -11.03
CA THR A 9 -2.23 9.00 -10.94
C THR A 9 -1.75 9.50 -9.57
N GLY A 10 -2.38 10.55 -9.03
CA GLY A 10 -2.11 11.05 -7.69
C GLY A 10 -2.33 9.99 -6.61
N VAL A 11 -3.44 9.25 -6.67
CA VAL A 11 -3.72 8.14 -5.74
C VAL A 11 -2.69 7.03 -5.87
N LEU A 12 -2.34 6.63 -7.11
CA LEU A 12 -1.29 5.62 -7.35
C LEU A 12 0.05 6.04 -6.74
N PHE A 13 0.44 7.30 -6.93
CA PHE A 13 1.69 7.84 -6.42
C PHE A 13 1.71 7.88 -4.89
N VAL A 14 0.63 8.33 -4.26
CA VAL A 14 0.50 8.33 -2.80
C VAL A 14 0.56 6.91 -2.24
N THR A 15 -0.11 5.94 -2.87
CA THR A 15 -0.02 4.52 -2.47
C THR A 15 1.41 4.02 -2.54
N ALA A 16 2.14 4.31 -3.63
CA ALA A 16 3.54 3.92 -3.75
C ALA A 16 4.40 4.50 -2.61
N LEU A 17 4.21 5.78 -2.27
CA LEU A 17 4.91 6.41 -1.15
C LEU A 17 4.57 5.80 0.21
N ILE A 18 3.31 5.39 0.44
CA ILE A 18 2.92 4.67 1.66
C ILE A 18 3.70 3.35 1.76
N HIS A 19 3.83 2.60 0.66
CA HIS A 19 4.60 1.36 0.67
C HIS A 19 6.11 1.58 0.87
N VAL A 20 6.69 2.67 0.34
CA VAL A 20 8.08 3.06 0.66
C VAL A 20 8.23 3.39 2.14
N TYR A 21 7.27 4.10 2.72
CA TYR A 21 7.28 4.40 4.16
C TYR A 21 7.19 3.12 5.00
N VAL A 22 6.30 2.19 4.66
CA VAL A 22 6.17 0.90 5.36
C VAL A 22 7.44 0.06 5.21
N PHE A 23 8.05 0.03 4.02
CA PHE A 23 9.37 -0.59 3.82
C PHE A 23 10.41 -0.04 4.81
N ALA A 24 10.49 1.28 4.95
CA ALA A 24 11.43 1.88 5.90
C ALA A 24 11.15 1.46 7.36
N LEU A 25 9.87 1.38 7.73
CA LEU A 25 9.46 0.91 9.05
C LEU A 25 9.84 -0.56 9.29
N GLU A 26 9.52 -1.45 8.35
CA GLU A 26 9.69 -2.90 8.52
C GLU A 26 11.14 -3.36 8.33
N SER A 27 11.90 -2.75 7.41
CA SER A 27 13.27 -3.18 7.12
C SER A 27 14.33 -2.48 7.96
N PHE A 28 14.13 -1.22 8.40
CA PHE A 28 15.16 -0.46 9.13
C PHE A 28 14.75 -0.05 10.54
N LEU A 29 13.47 0.22 10.78
CA LEU A 29 13.00 0.81 12.03
C LEU A 29 12.15 -0.15 12.87
N TRP A 30 12.09 -1.44 12.53
CA TRP A 30 11.12 -2.39 13.10
C TRP A 30 11.13 -2.44 14.63
N GLN A 31 12.33 -2.47 15.23
CA GLN A 31 12.51 -2.58 16.67
C GLN A 31 12.38 -1.24 17.42
N LYS A 32 12.29 -0.10 16.71
CA LYS A 32 12.17 1.22 17.33
C LYS A 32 10.83 1.35 18.09
N PRO A 33 10.79 2.04 19.25
CA PRO A 33 9.55 2.19 20.03
C PRO A 33 8.37 2.79 19.25
N SER A 34 8.64 3.74 18.35
CA SER A 34 7.62 4.36 17.48
C SER A 34 6.96 3.34 16.54
N THR A 35 7.78 2.51 15.88
CA THR A 35 7.31 1.45 14.98
C THR A 35 6.54 0.38 15.74
N ARG A 36 7.06 -0.07 16.89
CA ARG A 36 6.35 -1.02 17.77
C ARG A 36 4.97 -0.51 18.18
N LYS A 37 4.85 0.78 18.53
CA LYS A 37 3.57 1.41 18.84
C LYS A 37 2.61 1.42 17.63
N ALA A 38 3.13 1.70 16.43
CA ALA A 38 2.33 1.71 15.20
C ALA A 38 1.81 0.31 14.82
N PHE A 39 2.65 -0.72 14.98
CA PHE A 39 2.33 -2.12 14.64
C PHE A 39 1.71 -2.92 15.80
N LYS A 40 1.59 -2.28 16.97
CA LYS A 40 1.06 -2.87 18.21
C LYS A 40 1.80 -4.16 18.60
N THR A 41 3.12 -4.10 18.56
CA THR A 41 4.02 -5.22 18.94
C THR A 41 4.78 -4.90 20.23
N SER A 42 5.01 -5.93 21.04
CA SER A 42 5.93 -5.86 22.18
C SER A 42 7.38 -5.80 21.71
N GLU A 43 8.29 -5.50 22.64
CA GLU A 43 9.73 -5.51 22.34
C GLU A 43 10.23 -6.89 21.92
N GLU A 44 9.79 -7.92 22.65
CA GLU A 44 10.19 -9.30 22.37
C GLU A 44 9.60 -9.80 21.04
N GLU A 45 8.33 -9.51 20.75
CA GLU A 45 7.72 -9.82 19.45
C GLU A 45 8.47 -9.16 18.30
N ALA A 46 8.85 -7.88 18.44
CA ALA A 46 9.60 -7.16 17.41
C ALA A 46 11.00 -7.75 17.21
N ARG A 47 11.68 -8.15 18.29
CA ARG A 47 12.99 -8.80 18.23
C ARG A 47 12.93 -10.15 17.52
N LEU A 48 11.95 -10.99 17.88
CA LEU A 48 11.78 -12.33 17.31
C LEU A 48 11.31 -12.30 15.84
N SER A 49 10.53 -11.30 15.45
CA SER A 49 9.99 -11.17 14.09
C SER A 49 10.85 -10.33 13.15
N ALA A 50 12.01 -9.82 13.58
CA ALA A 50 12.81 -8.86 12.81
C ALA A 50 13.20 -9.36 11.41
N GLY A 51 13.57 -10.64 11.27
CA GLY A 51 13.88 -11.23 9.96
C GLY A 51 12.66 -11.33 9.04
N LEU A 52 11.48 -11.65 9.59
CA LEU A 52 10.23 -11.68 8.84
C LEU A 52 9.83 -10.27 8.40
N ALA A 53 9.88 -9.30 9.30
CA ALA A 53 9.60 -7.90 9.01
C ALA A 53 10.52 -7.36 7.93
N TYR A 54 11.82 -7.68 8.00
CA TYR A 54 12.77 -7.26 6.97
C TYR A 54 12.34 -7.72 5.57
N ASN A 55 11.98 -9.00 5.42
CA ASN A 55 11.51 -9.54 4.15
C ASN A 55 10.19 -8.91 3.70
N LEU A 56 9.22 -8.74 4.61
CA LEU A 56 7.95 -8.04 4.35
C LEU A 56 8.16 -6.61 3.83
N GLY A 57 9.14 -5.90 4.39
CA GLY A 57 9.50 -4.58 3.92
C GLY A 57 9.96 -4.58 2.46
N PHE A 58 10.73 -5.57 2.02
CA PHE A 58 11.15 -5.66 0.61
C PHE A 58 9.98 -5.98 -0.34
N TYR A 59 9.00 -6.78 0.09
CA TYR A 59 7.76 -6.92 -0.68
C TYR A 59 7.06 -5.56 -0.85
N ASN A 60 6.99 -4.76 0.22
CA ASN A 60 6.46 -3.39 0.15
C ASN A 60 7.26 -2.51 -0.82
N LEU A 61 8.59 -2.57 -0.79
CA LEU A 61 9.44 -1.85 -1.73
C LEU A 61 9.14 -2.24 -3.19
N PHE A 62 9.00 -3.53 -3.50
CA PHE A 62 8.73 -3.99 -4.86
C PHE A 62 7.32 -3.61 -5.33
N LEU A 63 6.31 -3.56 -4.44
CA LEU A 63 4.99 -3.02 -4.77
C LEU A 63 5.09 -1.53 -5.14
N ALA A 64 5.85 -0.75 -4.37
CA ALA A 64 6.06 0.67 -4.66
C ALA A 64 6.76 0.88 -6.01
N LEU A 65 7.83 0.13 -6.28
CA LEU A 65 8.55 0.20 -7.55
C LEU A 65 7.66 -0.20 -8.74
N GLY A 66 6.83 -1.24 -8.59
CA GLY A 66 5.84 -1.63 -9.60
C GLY A 66 4.82 -0.53 -9.88
N LEU A 67 4.36 0.20 -8.86
CA LEU A 67 3.47 1.35 -9.03
C LEU A 67 4.17 2.52 -9.73
N PHE A 68 5.39 2.89 -9.32
CA PHE A 68 6.13 3.96 -9.98
C PHE A 68 6.42 3.63 -11.44
N TYR A 69 6.81 2.39 -11.73
CA TYR A 69 7.07 1.94 -13.08
C TYR A 69 5.79 1.90 -13.93
N GLY A 70 4.68 1.44 -13.36
CA GLY A 70 3.36 1.49 -14.01
C GLY A 70 2.90 2.91 -14.32
N ILE A 71 3.10 3.87 -13.39
CA ILE A 71 2.83 5.30 -13.62
C ILE A 71 3.71 5.83 -14.76
N TRP A 72 5.01 5.55 -14.74
CA TRP A 72 5.97 6.01 -15.75
C TRP A 72 5.63 5.51 -17.17
N LEU A 73 5.15 4.27 -17.28
CA LEU A 73 4.72 3.68 -18.56
C LEU A 73 3.41 4.29 -19.12
N GLY A 74 2.60 4.96 -18.30
CA GLY A 74 1.31 5.50 -18.74
C GLY A 74 0.30 4.41 -19.10
N GLN A 75 -0.31 4.49 -20.30
CA GLN A 75 -1.35 3.56 -20.75
C GLN A 75 -0.92 2.07 -20.70
N PRO A 76 0.27 1.68 -21.22
CA PRO A 76 0.80 0.33 -21.05
C PRO A 76 0.90 -0.16 -19.58
N GLY A 77 1.10 0.75 -18.63
CA GLY A 77 1.25 0.43 -17.20
C GLY A 77 -0.07 0.11 -16.50
N LEU A 78 -1.22 0.34 -17.13
CA LEU A 78 -2.54 0.24 -16.48
C LEU A 78 -2.84 -1.15 -15.90
N VAL A 79 -2.45 -2.22 -16.58
CA VAL A 79 -2.67 -3.59 -16.10
C VAL A 79 -1.91 -3.82 -14.79
N MET A 80 -0.65 -3.38 -14.73
CA MET A 80 0.18 -3.50 -13.55
C MET A 80 -0.33 -2.65 -12.39
N THR A 81 -0.69 -1.38 -12.64
CA THR A 81 -1.26 -0.51 -11.60
C THR A 81 -2.57 -1.04 -11.05
N ASN A 82 -3.45 -1.59 -11.91
CA ASN A 82 -4.71 -2.19 -11.49
C ASN A 82 -4.46 -3.44 -10.64
N TYR A 83 -3.56 -4.32 -11.09
CA TYR A 83 -3.22 -5.54 -10.38
C TYR A 83 -2.68 -5.23 -8.98
N ILE A 84 -1.74 -4.29 -8.87
CA ILE A 84 -1.18 -3.88 -7.58
C ILE A 84 -2.27 -3.25 -6.69
N MET A 85 -3.16 -2.41 -7.23
CA MET A 85 -4.27 -1.85 -6.44
C MET A 85 -5.25 -2.93 -5.94
N CYS A 86 -5.55 -3.94 -6.75
CA CYS A 86 -6.32 -5.11 -6.31
C CYS A 86 -5.58 -5.89 -5.22
N PHE A 87 -4.27 -6.08 -5.37
CA PHE A 87 -3.43 -6.77 -4.38
C PHE A 87 -3.44 -6.02 -3.04
N VAL A 88 -3.22 -4.70 -3.05
CA VAL A 88 -3.25 -3.84 -1.85
C VAL A 88 -4.63 -3.89 -1.18
N PHE A 89 -5.71 -3.85 -1.97
CA PHE A 89 -7.06 -4.02 -1.45
C PHE A 89 -7.23 -5.38 -0.75
N GLY A 90 -6.83 -6.48 -1.42
CA GLY A 90 -6.91 -7.83 -0.87
C GLY A 90 -6.12 -8.00 0.42
N ALA A 91 -4.88 -7.52 0.47
CA ALA A 91 -4.04 -7.54 1.66
C ALA A 91 -4.66 -6.72 2.81
N GLY A 92 -5.21 -5.54 2.50
CA GLY A 92 -5.94 -4.71 3.46
C GLY A 92 -7.16 -5.43 4.05
N MET A 93 -7.91 -6.16 3.23
CA MET A 93 -9.06 -6.96 3.68
C MET A 93 -8.63 -8.11 4.59
N VAL A 94 -7.56 -8.83 4.22
CA VAL A 94 -6.99 -9.89 5.06
C VAL A 94 -6.58 -9.34 6.42
N LEU A 95 -5.91 -8.17 6.47
CA LEU A 95 -5.51 -7.54 7.73
C LEU A 95 -6.73 -7.11 8.57
N PHE A 96 -7.74 -6.52 7.93
CA PHE A 96 -8.97 -6.06 8.60
C PHE A 96 -9.71 -7.22 9.30
N VAL A 97 -9.74 -8.39 8.68
CA VAL A 97 -10.39 -9.59 9.21
C VAL A 97 -9.50 -10.28 10.26
N SER A 98 -8.22 -10.50 9.96
CA SER A 98 -7.32 -11.31 10.78
C SER A 98 -6.81 -10.61 12.04
N ARG A 99 -6.71 -9.28 12.05
CA ARG A 99 -6.20 -8.51 13.21
C ARG A 99 -7.16 -7.37 13.60
N PRO A 100 -8.20 -7.65 14.42
CA PRO A 100 -9.18 -6.64 14.84
C PRO A 100 -8.56 -5.37 15.44
N GLN A 101 -7.43 -5.51 16.16
CA GLN A 101 -6.71 -4.39 16.76
C GLN A 101 -6.09 -3.47 15.72
N MET A 102 -5.85 -3.95 14.49
CA MET A 102 -5.21 -3.20 13.40
C MET A 102 -6.23 -2.67 12.37
N ARG A 103 -7.55 -2.77 12.63
CA ARG A 103 -8.60 -2.34 11.68
C ARG A 103 -8.47 -0.88 11.23
N MET A 104 -8.12 0.03 12.12
CA MET A 104 -7.90 1.43 11.74
C MET A 104 -6.70 1.55 10.79
N SER A 105 -5.63 0.80 11.04
CA SER A 105 -4.45 0.78 10.18
C SER A 105 -4.74 0.12 8.82
N SER A 106 -5.59 -0.91 8.77
CA SER A 106 -5.99 -1.52 7.51
C SER A 106 -6.89 -0.60 6.68
N LEU A 107 -7.67 0.30 7.30
CA LEU A 107 -8.45 1.29 6.54
C LEU A 107 -7.54 2.25 5.75
N TYR A 108 -6.36 2.60 6.26
CA TYR A 108 -5.37 3.38 5.50
C TYR A 108 -4.83 2.63 4.27
N GLN A 109 -4.82 1.30 4.31
CA GLN A 109 -4.46 0.46 3.14
C GLN A 109 -5.63 0.28 2.17
N LEU A 110 -6.87 0.21 2.67
CA LEU A 110 -8.07 0.02 1.87
C LEU A 110 -8.55 1.28 1.17
N ALA A 111 -8.35 2.46 1.76
CA ALA A 111 -8.88 3.71 1.21
C ALA A 111 -8.30 4.06 -0.17
N PRO A 112 -6.97 4.00 -0.41
CA PRO A 112 -6.42 4.32 -1.73
C PRO A 112 -6.94 3.45 -2.89
N PRO A 113 -6.97 2.10 -2.81
CA PRO A 113 -7.49 1.29 -3.91
C PRO A 113 -8.99 1.49 -4.14
N VAL A 114 -9.79 1.67 -3.08
CA VAL A 114 -11.22 1.99 -3.22
C VAL A 114 -11.41 3.31 -3.97
N LEU A 115 -10.71 4.36 -3.55
CA LEU A 115 -10.77 5.66 -4.23
C LEU A 115 -10.30 5.56 -5.68
N TYR A 116 -9.21 4.84 -5.94
CA TYR A 116 -8.70 4.60 -7.29
C TYR A 116 -9.75 3.97 -8.20
N PHE A 117 -10.41 2.90 -7.75
CA PHE A 117 -11.42 2.21 -8.57
C PHE A 117 -12.72 3.02 -8.75
N ILE A 118 -13.11 3.83 -7.76
CA ILE A 118 -14.23 4.78 -7.92
C ILE A 118 -13.89 5.80 -9.01
N LEU A 119 -12.72 6.44 -8.94
CA LEU A 119 -12.27 7.40 -9.94
C LEU A 119 -12.16 6.75 -11.33
N LYS A 120 -11.71 5.49 -11.41
CA LYS A 120 -11.62 4.72 -12.66
C LYS A 120 -13.00 4.44 -13.25
N SER A 121 -13.97 4.02 -12.42
CA SER A 121 -15.35 3.77 -12.84
C SER A 121 -16.03 5.03 -13.40
N ILE A 122 -15.83 6.19 -12.74
CA ILE A 122 -16.33 7.48 -13.22
C ILE A 122 -15.65 7.85 -14.55
N GLY A 123 -14.33 7.70 -14.62
CA GLY A 123 -13.53 7.92 -15.84
C GLY A 123 -14.07 7.17 -17.06
N ASN A 124 -14.32 5.88 -16.90
CA ASN A 124 -14.77 5.00 -17.98
C ASN A 124 -16.21 5.26 -18.44
N ARG A 125 -17.07 5.86 -17.61
CA ARG A 125 -18.48 6.16 -17.95
C ARG A 125 -18.65 7.45 -18.78
N MET A 126 -17.59 8.26 -18.90
CA MET A 126 -17.61 9.51 -19.67
C MET A 126 -17.03 9.34 -21.08
N ILE A 127 -16.77 8.10 -21.51
CA ILE A 127 -16.28 7.69 -22.82
C ILE A 127 -17.38 6.87 -23.47
#